data_AF-A0A7Y4WI37-F1
#
_entry.id   AF-A0A7Y4WI37-F1
#
_cell.length_a   1.000
_cell.length_b   1.000
_cell.length_c   1.000
_cell.angle_alpha   90.00
_cell.angle_beta   90.00
_cell.angle_gamma   90.00
#
_symmetry.space_group_name_H-M   'P 1'
#
loop_
_entity.id
_entity.type
_entity.pdbx_description
1 polymer ?
#
loop_
_entity_poly.entity_id
_entity_poly.type
_entity_poly.pdbx_seq_one_letter_code
_entity_poly.pdbx_strand_id
1 'polypeptide(L)'
;MSSPALRPQSFANHRAFPPASYLLAGLVLTVEAGHRAWLAFGAPGLWSVWSALAGAALLVVWHASRRRAQIVQDRVIRLEMQLRLERLLGPARRS
;
A
#
# COMPACT_ATOMS: atom_id res chain seq x y z
N MET A 1 -28.83 15.98 14.68
CA MET A 1 -28.07 14.85 14.09
C MET A 1 -26.66 14.94 14.64
N SER A 2 -26.30 14.11 15.61
CA SER A 2 -25.00 14.15 16.28
C SER A 2 -23.95 13.51 15.37
N SER A 3 -22.97 14.29 14.90
CA SER A 3 -21.81 13.76 14.19
C SER A 3 -21.12 12.71 15.08
N PRO A 4 -20.80 11.50 14.59
CA PRO A 4 -20.03 10.54 15.37
C PRO A 4 -18.73 11.24 15.77
N ALA A 5 -18.48 11.37 17.07
CA ALA A 5 -17.26 11.95 17.60
C ALA A 5 -16.08 11.18 17.00
N LEU A 6 -15.44 11.77 15.98
CA LEU A 6 -14.21 11.28 15.38
C LEU A 6 -13.21 11.21 16.53
N ARG A 7 -12.96 10.00 17.03
CA ARG A 7 -11.96 9.80 18.09
C ARG A 7 -10.68 10.51 17.65
N PRO A 8 -10.07 11.33 18.50
CA PRO A 8 -8.80 11.98 18.17
C PRO A 8 -7.81 10.91 17.71
N GLN A 9 -7.34 11.03 16.46
CA GLN A 9 -6.32 10.14 15.92
C GLN A 9 -5.01 10.40 16.67
N SER A 10 -4.62 9.48 17.53
CA SER A 10 -3.33 9.49 18.24
C SER A 10 -2.37 8.46 17.63
N PHE A 11 -1.07 8.57 17.93
CA PHE A 11 -0.08 7.54 17.56
C PHE A 11 -0.48 6.14 18.06
N ALA A 12 -1.24 6.04 19.16
CA ALA A 12 -1.76 4.78 19.69
C ALA A 12 -2.89 4.16 18.83
N ASN A 13 -3.60 4.97 18.04
CA ASN A 13 -4.70 4.53 17.17
C ASN A 13 -4.32 4.52 15.68
N HIS A 14 -3.10 4.94 15.33
CA HIS A 14 -2.62 4.93 13.95
C HIS A 14 -2.38 3.47 13.52
N ARG A 15 -3.29 2.90 12.72
CA ARG A 15 -3.08 1.59 12.08
C ARG A 15 -1.89 1.69 11.13
N ALA A 16 -0.72 1.25 11.58
CA ALA A 16 0.47 1.10 10.75
C ALA A 16 0.29 0.04 9.64
N PHE A 17 -0.73 -0.81 9.76
CA PHE A 17 -0.99 -1.91 8.84
C PHE A 17 -2.07 -1.59 7.80
N PRO A 18 -1.89 -2.04 6.54
CA PRO A 18 -2.95 -2.06 5.54
C PRO A 18 -4.19 -2.83 6.02
N PRO A 19 -5.34 -2.66 5.37
CA PRO A 19 -6.52 -3.49 5.63
C PRO A 19 -6.17 -4.99 5.60
N ALA A 20 -6.75 -5.77 6.51
CA ALA A 20 -6.51 -7.21 6.61
C ALA A 20 -6.76 -7.95 5.28
N SER A 21 -7.75 -7.52 4.49
CA SER A 21 -8.02 -8.05 3.15
C SER A 21 -6.84 -7.89 2.19
N TYR A 22 -6.12 -6.77 2.27
CA TYR A 22 -4.95 -6.52 1.43
C TYR A 22 -3.78 -7.43 1.83
N LEU A 23 -3.59 -7.64 3.13
CA LEU A 23 -2.58 -8.58 3.66
C LEU A 23 -2.90 -10.02 3.26
N LEU A 24 -4.17 -10.42 3.39
CA LEU A 24 -4.63 -11.75 2.99
C LEU A 24 -4.45 -11.98 1.48
N ALA A 25 -4.78 -11.00 0.63
CA ALA A 25 -4.54 -11.07 -0.80
C ALA A 25 -3.04 -11.25 -1.11
N GLY A 26 -2.17 -10.51 -0.42
CA GLY A 26 -0.71 -10.66 -0.56
C GLY A 26 -0.21 -12.05 -0.17
N LEU A 27 -0.74 -12.61 0.92
CA LEU A 27 -0.43 -13.98 1.35
C LEU A 27 -0.83 -15.01 0.29
N VAL A 28 -2.08 -14.94 -0.20
CA VAL A 28 -2.59 -15.85 -1.23
C VAL A 28 -1.75 -15.77 -2.51
N LEU A 29 -1.44 -14.57 -2.98
CA LEU A 29 -0.60 -14.38 -4.16
C LEU A 29 0.82 -14.93 -3.97
N THR A 30 1.38 -14.82 -2.76
CA THR A 30 2.72 -15.33 -2.45
C THR A 30 2.75 -16.85 -2.49
N VAL A 31 1.76 -17.50 -1.87
CA VAL A 31 1.62 -18.96 -1.89
C VAL A 31 1.43 -19.45 -3.32
N GLU A 32 0.55 -18.82 -4.10
CA GLU A 32 0.29 -19.19 -5.49
C GLU A 32 1.53 -19.02 -6.38
N ALA A 33 2.27 -17.92 -6.24
CA ALA A 33 3.52 -17.71 -6.97
C ALA A 33 4.57 -18.77 -6.61
N GLY A 34 4.70 -19.11 -5.32
CA GLY A 34 5.59 -20.18 -4.85
C GLY A 34 5.21 -21.55 -5.41
N HIS A 35 3.92 -21.88 -5.41
CA HIS A 35 3.41 -23.13 -5.98
C HIS A 35 3.72 -23.24 -7.48
N ARG A 36 3.49 -22.16 -8.26
CA ARG A 36 3.81 -22.15 -9.69
C ARG A 36 5.31 -22.24 -9.96
N ALA A 37 6.13 -21.58 -9.15
CA ALA A 37 7.57 -21.70 -9.25
C ALA A 37 8.03 -23.14 -8.99
N TRP A 38 7.50 -23.78 -7.95
CA TRP A 38 7.78 -25.19 -7.66
C TRP A 38 7.38 -26.13 -8.81
N LEU A 39 6.21 -25.94 -9.41
CA LEU A 39 5.79 -26.70 -10.59
C LEU A 39 6.71 -26.48 -11.80
N ALA A 40 7.18 -25.25 -12.02
CA ALA A 40 8.11 -24.97 -13.12
C ALA A 40 9.46 -25.69 -12.96
N PHE A 41 9.92 -25.91 -11.72
CA PHE A 41 11.12 -26.71 -11.43
C PHE A 41 10.87 -28.23 -11.54
N GLY A 42 9.70 -28.72 -11.13
CA GLY A 42 9.36 -30.15 -11.16
C GLY A 42 8.95 -30.69 -12.54
N ALA A 43 8.32 -29.84 -13.36
CA ALA A 43 7.88 -30.16 -14.72
C ALA A 43 8.14 -28.96 -15.65
N PRO A 44 9.41 -28.77 -16.08
CA PRO A 44 9.78 -27.65 -16.91
C PRO A 44 9.11 -27.75 -18.28
N GLY A 45 8.38 -26.69 -18.64
CA GLY A 45 7.70 -26.55 -19.91
C GLY A 45 7.38 -25.08 -20.15
N LEU A 46 7.13 -24.71 -21.41
CA LEU A 46 6.88 -23.30 -21.77
C LEU A 46 5.72 -22.71 -20.95
N TRP A 47 4.66 -23.50 -20.75
CA TRP A 47 3.50 -23.09 -19.96
C TRP A 47 3.81 -22.95 -18.46
N SER A 48 4.57 -23.88 -17.87
CA SER A 48 4.89 -23.81 -16.44
C SER A 48 5.81 -22.62 -16.12
N VAL A 49 6.80 -22.36 -16.98
CA VAL A 49 7.65 -21.16 -16.90
C VAL A 49 6.82 -19.89 -17.04
N TRP A 50 5.94 -19.82 -18.04
CA TRP A 50 5.06 -18.67 -18.22
C TRP A 50 4.14 -18.45 -17.02
N SER A 51 3.59 -19.52 -16.46
CA SER A 51 2.72 -19.45 -15.27
C SER A 51 3.46 -18.90 -14.04
N ALA A 52 4.73 -19.30 -13.85
CA ALA A 52 5.58 -18.80 -12.77
C ALA A 52 5.91 -17.31 -12.97
N LEU A 53 6.23 -16.89 -14.20
CA LEU A 53 6.43 -15.48 -14.54
C LEU A 53 5.16 -14.65 -14.28
N ALA A 54 3.98 -15.16 -14.65
CA ALA A 54 2.71 -14.50 -14.38
C ALA A 54 2.46 -14.36 -12.87
N GLY A 55 2.77 -15.40 -12.07
CA GLY A 55 2.68 -15.34 -10.60
C GLY A 55 3.61 -14.27 -10.00
N ALA A 56 4.86 -14.22 -10.46
CA ALA A 56 5.81 -13.19 -10.05
C ALA A 56 5.36 -11.77 -10.45
N ALA A 57 4.81 -11.60 -11.65
CA ALA A 57 4.27 -10.33 -12.11
C ALA A 57 3.11 -9.84 -11.22
N LEU A 58 2.22 -10.74 -10.78
CA LEU A 58 1.14 -10.40 -9.86
C LEU A 58 1.66 -9.91 -8.50
N LEU A 59 2.74 -10.50 -7.98
CA LEU A 59 3.38 -10.02 -6.75
C LEU A 59 3.97 -8.63 -6.92
N VAL A 60 4.61 -8.36 -8.06
CA VAL A 60 5.13 -7.01 -8.39
C VAL A 60 3.99 -6.00 -8.45
N VAL A 61 2.88 -6.33 -9.10
CA VAL A 61 1.71 -5.45 -9.19
C VAL A 61 1.10 -5.18 -7.82
N TRP A 62 0.91 -6.23 -7.00
CA TRP A 62 0.44 -6.09 -5.63
C TRP A 62 1.36 -5.13 -4.86
N HIS A 63 2.67 -5.38 -4.82
CA HIS A 63 3.61 -4.53 -4.11
C HIS A 63 3.63 -3.07 -4.64
N ALA A 64 3.62 -2.90 -5.96
CA ALA A 64 3.59 -1.58 -6.58
C ALA A 64 2.32 -0.79 -6.22
N SER A 65 1.17 -1.47 -6.06
CA SER A 65 -0.07 -0.82 -5.62
C SER A 65 0.07 -0.20 -4.23
N ARG A 66 0.72 -0.91 -3.28
CA ARG A 66 1.00 -0.38 -1.94
C ARG A 66 1.90 0.84 -1.97
N ARG A 67 2.98 0.78 -2.77
CA ARG A 67 3.95 1.89 -2.89
C ARG A 67 3.33 3.14 -3.49
N ARG A 68 2.51 2.98 -4.55
CA ARG A 68 1.81 4.10 -5.17
C ARG A 68 0.84 4.77 -4.19
N ALA A 69 0.09 4.00 -3.41
CA ALA A 69 -0.78 4.53 -2.37
C ALA A 69 0.01 5.31 -1.30
N GLN A 70 1.15 4.78 -0.86
CA GLN A 70 2.10 5.46 0.05
C GLN A 70 2.57 6.81 -0.49
N ILE A 71 3.06 6.84 -1.74
CA ILE A 71 3.57 8.06 -2.37
C ILE A 71 2.49 9.14 -2.45
N VAL A 72 1.26 8.76 -2.80
CA VAL A 72 0.13 9.70 -2.86
C VAL A 72 -0.20 10.21 -1.46
N GLN A 73 -0.25 9.34 -0.45
CA GLN A 73 -0.47 9.72 0.95
C GLN A 73 0.58 10.73 1.42
N ASP A 74 1.86 10.47 1.18
CA ASP A 74 2.95 11.37 1.60
C ASP A 74 2.86 12.75 0.94
N ARG A 75 2.47 12.81 -0.33
CA ARG A 75 2.26 14.07 -1.05
C ARG A 75 1.10 14.87 -0.48
N VAL A 76 -0.02 14.21 -0.19
CA VAL A 76 -1.21 14.85 0.40
C VAL A 76 -0.91 15.35 1.81
N ILE A 77 -0.32 14.51 2.67
CA ILE A 77 0.05 14.90 4.04
C ILE A 77 0.99 16.11 4.03
N ARG A 78 1.99 16.12 3.13
CA ARG A 78 2.91 17.25 2.99
C ARG A 78 2.18 18.53 2.62
N LEU A 79 1.28 18.48 1.64
CA LEU A 79 0.50 19.63 1.20
C LEU A 79 -0.41 20.16 2.33
N GLU A 80 -1.09 19.25 3.04
CA GLU A 80 -1.93 19.61 4.19
C GLU A 80 -1.12 20.29 5.30
N MET A 81 0.09 19.81 5.57
CA MET A 81 0.99 20.43 6.56
C MET A 81 1.50 21.79 6.12
N GLN A 82 1.81 21.97 4.83
CA GLN A 82 2.17 23.29 4.30
C GLN A 82 1.00 24.28 4.45
N LEU A 83 -0.21 23.90 4.05
CA LEU A 83 -1.40 24.73 4.19
C LEU A 83 -1.73 25.04 5.66
N ARG A 84 -1.56 24.06 6.56
CA ARG A 84 -1.77 24.27 8.01
C ARG A 84 -0.74 25.25 8.58
N LEU A 85 0.52 25.14 8.17
CA LEU A 85 1.58 26.03 8.59
C LEU A 85 1.34 27.46 8.08
N GLU A 86 0.92 27.62 6.82
CA GLU A 86 0.53 28.92 6.27
C GLU A 86 -0.64 29.55 7.03
N ARG A 87 -1.65 28.77 7.41
CA ARG A 87 -2.78 29.25 8.23
C ARG A 87 -2.35 29.66 9.64
N LEU A 88 -1.38 28.96 10.24
CA LEU A 88 -0.89 29.24 11.60
C LEU A 88 0.02 30.48 11.64
N LEU A 89 0.92 30.63 10.66
CA LEU A 89 1.85 31.75 10.61
C LEU A 89 1.21 33.02 10.02
N GLY A 90 0.11 32.87 9.29
CA GLY A 90 -0.58 33.99 8.64
C GLY A 90 0.31 34.73 7.63
N PRO A 91 0.01 36.01 7.32
CA PRO A 91 0.82 36.84 6.42
C PRO A 91 2.25 37.10 6.90
N ALA A 92 2.56 36.86 8.18
CA ALA A 92 3.82 37.23 8.83
C ALA A 92 5.06 36.48 8.30
N ARG A 93 4.89 35.53 7.38
CA ARG A 93 6.00 34.83 6.70
C ARG A 93 6.43 35.48 5.37
N ARG A 94 5.70 36.47 4.85
CA ARG A 94 5.99 37.09 3.53
C ARG A 94 6.84 38.37 3.60
N SER A 95 7.36 38.72 4.78
CA SER A 95 8.31 39.83 5.00
C SER A 95 9.72 39.32 5.16
#